data_AF-A0A966Z5A9-F1
#
_entry.id   AF-A0A966Z5A9-F1
#
_cell.length_a   1.000
_cell.length_b   1.000
_cell.length_c   1.000
_cell.angle_alpha   90.00
_cell.angle_beta   90.00
_cell.angle_gamma   90.00
#
_symmetry.space_group_name_H-M   'P 1'
#
loop_
_entity.id
_entity.type
_entity.pdbx_description
1 polymer ?
#
loop_
_entity_poly.entity_id
_entity_poly.type
_entity_poly.pdbx_seq_one_letter_code
_entity_poly.pdbx_strand_id
1 'polypeptide(L)' 'MACEIGAELVLMDDARGRRAAAALGLDIVGTIGLLRLAVERGLVDASVVIEDLGRTNFYFSAELIRTAFAEWL' A
#
# COMPACT_ATOMS: atom_id res chain seq x y z
N MET A 1 6.89 17.27 7.78
CA MET A 1 6.50 15.85 7.61
C MET A 1 6.79 15.42 6.16
N ALA A 2 7.06 14.13 5.93
CA ALA A 2 7.54 13.50 4.68
C ALA A 2 8.73 14.22 3.99
N CYS A 3 8.51 15.34 3.31
CA CYS A 3 9.57 16.16 2.71
C CYS A 3 10.63 16.62 3.73
N GLU A 4 10.19 17.03 4.92
CA GLU A 4 11.12 17.50 5.99
C GLU A 4 12.05 16.40 6.51
N ILE A 5 11.64 15.13 6.40
CA ILE A 5 12.45 13.98 6.84
C ILE A 5 13.17 13.30 5.68
N GLY A 6 13.06 13.85 4.47
CA GLY A 6 13.63 13.23 3.26
C GLY A 6 13.05 11.85 2.95
N ALA A 7 11.75 11.65 3.18
CA ALA A 7 11.12 10.37 2.90
C ALA A 7 11.16 10.05 1.40
N GLU A 8 11.58 8.83 1.06
CA GLU A 8 11.59 8.34 -0.32
C GLU A 8 10.19 7.91 -0.78
N LEU A 9 9.37 7.38 0.14
CA LEU A 9 8.05 6.84 -0.12
C LEU A 9 7.03 7.41 0.86
N VAL A 10 5.86 7.81 0.36
CA VAL A 10 4.76 8.32 1.20
C VAL A 10 3.50 7.47 1.03
N LEU A 11 2.93 7.04 2.15
CA LEU A 11 1.59 6.44 2.18
C LEU A 11 0.54 7.54 2.02
N MET A 12 -0.32 7.45 1.00
CA MET A 12 -1.33 8.47 0.73
C MET A 12 -2.61 7.89 0.13
N ASP A 13 -3.64 7.76 0.96
CA ASP A 13 -4.92 7.20 0.53
C ASP A 13 -5.88 8.24 -0.09
N ASP A 14 -5.63 9.54 0.10
CA ASP A 14 -6.46 10.63 -0.46
C ASP A 14 -6.02 11.06 -1.88
N ALA A 15 -6.99 11.26 -2.78
CA ALA A 15 -6.71 11.61 -4.17
C ALA A 15 -6.08 13.01 -4.36
N ARG A 16 -6.42 14.00 -3.52
CA ARG A 16 -5.76 15.32 -3.55
C ARG A 16 -4.36 15.21 -2.96
N GLY A 17 -4.22 14.47 -1.87
CA GLY A 17 -2.93 14.15 -1.26
C GLY A 17 -1.97 13.48 -2.22
N ARG A 18 -2.42 12.49 -3.01
CA ARG A 18 -1.62 11.83 -4.04
C ARG A 18 -1.11 12.83 -5.08
N ARG A 19 -1.98 13.73 -5.56
CA ARG A 19 -1.55 14.78 -6.51
C ARG A 19 -0.53 15.73 -5.90
N ALA A 20 -0.70 16.11 -4.64
CA ALA A 20 0.25 16.97 -3.94
C ALA A 20 1.60 16.29 -3.74
N ALA A 21 1.62 15.03 -3.29
CA ALA A 21 2.84 14.25 -3.13
C ALA A 21 3.59 14.05 -4.46
N ALA A 22 2.85 13.78 -5.54
CA ALA A 22 3.43 13.66 -6.88
C ALA A 22 4.03 14.98 -7.36
N ALA A 23 3.36 16.12 -7.11
CA ALA A 23 3.87 17.44 -7.44
C ALA A 23 5.14 17.80 -6.63
N LEU A 24 5.35 17.16 -5.48
CA LEU A 24 6.54 17.30 -4.64
C LEU A 24 7.64 16.28 -4.98
N GLY A 25 7.44 15.45 -6.00
CA GLY A 25 8.41 14.44 -6.44
C GLY A 25 8.58 13.26 -5.49
N LEU A 26 7.61 13.01 -4.61
CA LEU A 26 7.62 11.85 -3.72
C LEU A 26 7.03 10.63 -4.44
N ASP A 27 7.62 9.46 -4.21
CA ASP A 27 6.96 8.22 -4.57
C ASP A 27 5.77 7.99 -3.66
N ILE A 28 4.69 7.47 -4.24
CA ILE A 28 3.42 7.30 -3.55
C ILE A 28 3.08 5.82 -3.50
N VAL A 29 2.70 5.36 -2.32
CA VAL A 29 2.12 4.04 -2.12
C VAL A 29 0.74 4.19 -1.47
N GLY A 30 -0.20 3.33 -1.85
CA GLY A 30 -1.46 3.16 -1.12
C GLY A 30 -1.36 2.01 -0.12
N THR A 31 -2.34 1.87 0.76
CA THR A 31 -2.30 0.84 1.81
C THR A 31 -2.04 -0.58 1.29
N ILE A 32 -2.67 -1.00 0.19
CA ILE A 32 -2.44 -2.33 -0.40
C ILE A 32 -1.01 -2.49 -0.94
N GLY A 33 -0.47 -1.46 -1.60
CA GLY A 33 0.91 -1.50 -2.10
C GLY A 33 1.92 -1.56 -0.96
N LEU A 34 1.63 -0.90 0.16
CA LEU A 34 2.48 -0.93 1.35
C LEU A 34 2.49 -2.33 1.98
N LEU A 35 1.32 -2.97 2.08
CA LEU A 35 1.21 -4.33 2.60
C LEU A 35 1.92 -5.35 1.71
N ARG A 36 1.74 -5.24 0.38
CA ARG A 36 2.49 -6.04 -0.59
C ARG A 36 4.00 -5.88 -0.39
N LEU A 37 4.48 -4.65 -0.26
CA LEU A 37 5.90 -4.37 -0.05
C LEU A 37 6.45 -4.93 1.27
N ALA A 38 5.61 -5.00 2.31
CA ALA A 38 5.96 -5.65 3.56
C ALA A 38 6.08 -7.17 3.39
N VAL A 39 5.20 -7.80 2.59
CA VAL A 39 5.30 -9.22 2.21
C VAL A 39 6.57 -9.47 1.40
N GLU A 40 6.85 -8.67 0.37
CA GLU A 40 8.07 -8.79 -0.45
C GLU A 40 9.35 -8.72 0.38
N ARG A 41 9.32 -7.96 1.48
CA ARG A 41 10.44 -7.82 2.42
C ARG A 41 10.46 -8.88 3.53
N GLY A 42 9.51 -9.82 3.53
CA GLY A 42 9.40 -10.86 4.55
C GLY A 42 9.03 -10.34 5.94
N LEU A 43 8.44 -9.14 6.04
CA LEU A 43 8.03 -8.54 7.31
C LEU A 43 6.69 -9.10 7.80
N VAL A 44 5.85 -9.56 6.89
CA VAL A 44 4.54 -10.15 7.14
C VAL A 44 4.29 -11.30 6.14
N ASP A 45 3.41 -12.23 6.50
CA ASP A 45 2.99 -13.33 5.63
C ASP A 45 1.80 -12.91 4.75
N ALA A 46 1.86 -13.23 3.46
CA ALA A 46 0.83 -12.87 2.49
C ALA A 46 -0.55 -13.43 2.85
N SER A 47 -0.62 -14.70 3.29
CA SER A 47 -1.88 -15.35 3.62
C SER A 47 -2.56 -14.68 4.82
N VAL A 48 -1.77 -14.33 5.83
CA VAL A 48 -2.24 -13.61 7.04
C VAL A 48 -2.76 -12.23 6.65
N VAL A 49 -2.02 -11.48 5.83
CA VAL A 49 -2.43 -10.14 5.37
C VAL A 49 -3.76 -10.20 4.61
N ILE A 50 -3.93 -11.16 3.71
CA ILE A 50 -5.16 -11.31 2.91
C ILE A 50 -6.34 -11.71 3.80
N GLU A 51 -6.14 -12.64 4.74
CA GLU A 51 -7.18 -13.03 5.70
C GLU A 51 -7.61 -11.84 6.57
N ASP A 52 -6.64 -11.14 7.16
CA ASP A 52 -6.90 -10.02 8.06
C ASP A 52 -7.60 -8.87 7.34
N LEU A 53 -7.18 -8.54 6.11
CA LEU A 53 -7.87 -7.54 5.28
C LEU A 53 -9.34 -7.89 5.07
N GLY A 54 -9.64 -9.17 4.80
CA GLY A 54 -11.02 -9.66 4.64
C GLY A 54 -11.87 -9.57 5.91
N ARG A 55 -11.24 -9.44 7.08
CA ARG A 55 -11.90 -9.29 8.39
C ARG A 55 -12.09 -7.83 8.79
N THR A 56 -11.59 -6.88 8.00
CA THR A 56 -11.75 -5.45 8.23
C THR A 56 -12.93 -4.87 7.45
N ASN A 57 -13.23 -3.59 7.68
CA ASN A 57 -14.14 -2.80 6.85
C ASN A 57 -13.44 -2.10 5.67
N PHE A 58 -12.18 -2.47 5.38
CA PHE A 58 -11.41 -1.86 4.31
C PHE A 58 -12.03 -2.20 2.96
N TYR A 59 -12.33 -1.18 2.15
CA TYR A 59 -13.00 -1.39 0.87
C TYR A 59 -11.97 -1.64 -0.24
N PHE A 60 -12.00 -2.84 -0.81
CA PHE A 60 -11.17 -3.23 -1.94
C PHE A 60 -11.94 -4.16 -2.88
N SER A 61 -11.58 -4.15 -4.17
CA SER A 61 -12.10 -5.15 -5.10
C SER A 61 -11.32 -6.46 -4.96
N ALA A 62 -11.99 -7.59 -5.18
CA ALA A 62 -11.29 -8.88 -5.23
C ALA A 62 -10.23 -8.93 -6.33
N GLU A 63 -10.43 -8.18 -7.42
CA GLU A 63 -9.44 -8.01 -8.48
C GLU A 63 -8.18 -7.30 -8.00
N LEU A 64 -8.32 -6.27 -7.17
CA LEU A 64 -7.17 -5.56 -6.61
C LEU A 64 -6.30 -6.49 -5.77
N ILE A 65 -6.89 -7.33 -4.92
CA ILE A 65 -6.14 -8.31 -4.12
C ILE A 65 -5.47 -9.35 -5.00
N ARG A 66 -6.19 -9.90 -5.99
CA ARG A 66 -5.59 -10.86 -6.93
C ARG A 66 -4.41 -10.27 -7.67
N THR A 67 -4.52 -9.05 -8.18
CA THR A 67 -3.43 -8.41 -8.91
C THR A 67 -2.27 -8.03 -7.99
N ALA A 68 -2.56 -7.54 -6.78
CA ALA A 68 -1.53 -7.13 -5.83
C ALA A 68 -0.76 -8.32 -5.24
N PHE A 69 -1.43 -9.45 -5.01
CA PHE A 69 -0.86 -10.62 -4.35
C PHE A 69 -0.77 -11.88 -5.24
N ALA A 70 -0.77 -11.71 -6.58
CA ALA A 70 -0.76 -12.82 -7.54
C ALA A 70 0.40 -13.81 -7.33
N GLU A 71 1.52 -13.35 -6.80
CA GLU A 71 2.72 -14.18 -6.56
C GLU A 71 2.58 -15.11 -5.34
N TRP A 72 1.56 -14.89 -4.51
CA TRP A 72 1.32 -15.64 -3.26
C TRP A 72 -0.04 -16.35 -3.23
N LEU A 73 -0.81 -16.31 -4.33
CA LEU A 73 -2.10 -16.99 -4.50
C LEU A 73 -1.95 -18.19 -5.44
#